data_AF-A0A8H4NFM1-F1
#
_entry.id   AF-A0A8H4NFM1-F1
#
_cell.length_a   1.000
_cell.length_b   1.000
_cell.length_c   1.000
_cell.angle_alpha   90.00
_cell.angle_beta   90.00
_cell.angle_gamma   90.00
#
_symmetry.space_group_name_H-M   'P 1'
#
loop_
_entity.id
_entity.type
_entity.pdbx_description
1 polymer ?
#
loop_
_entity_poly.entity_id
_entity_poly.type
_entity_poly.pdbx_seq_one_letter_code
_entity_poly.pdbx_strand_id
1 'polypeptide(L)'
;MTFKLILLRHGQSTWNEKNLFTGWEDVGITQNGCVEATQAGALLKRHYRLPDLCHTSLLRRAITTGNIALDAADRHWIPVTKNWRLNERHYGALQGLNKKTTAEKYGDEQVKIWRRSYDVQPPPMSDDAYQKQHEYTSVQDQSIQAPRTESLKDVVARVEPYWKECIIPDLRSGKTVLIAAHGNSLRALVKIIDRSGDEEVVELNIPTGTPIVYEFDDSLQPIVKGGKWLQE
;
A
#
# COMPACT_ATOMS: atom_id res chain seq x y z
N MET A 1 -26.32 -7.56 -4.15
CA MET A 1 -25.32 -7.01 -5.10
C MET A 1 -23.94 -7.52 -4.71
N THR A 2 -22.99 -7.57 -5.65
CA THR A 2 -21.62 -7.99 -5.34
C THR A 2 -20.68 -6.82 -5.58
N PHE A 3 -20.15 -6.24 -4.50
CA PHE A 3 -19.16 -5.17 -4.59
C PHE A 3 -17.79 -5.74 -4.89
N LYS A 4 -16.95 -5.02 -5.63
CA LYS A 4 -15.63 -5.49 -6.06
C LYS A 4 -14.54 -4.49 -5.69
N LEU A 5 -13.54 -4.98 -4.96
CA LEU A 5 -12.32 -4.24 -4.62
C LEU A 5 -11.11 -4.99 -5.17
N ILE A 6 -10.21 -4.26 -5.79
CA ILE A 6 -8.95 -4.76 -6.31
C ILE A 6 -7.83 -4.09 -5.52
N LEU A 7 -6.97 -4.88 -4.88
CA LEU A 7 -5.77 -4.40 -4.21
C LEU A 7 -4.55 -4.71 -5.08
N LEU A 8 -3.71 -3.71 -5.31
CA LEU A 8 -2.47 -3.85 -6.09
C LEU A 8 -1.31 -3.22 -5.34
N ARG A 9 -0.34 -4.04 -4.93
CA ARG A 9 0.93 -3.54 -4.42
C ARG A 9 1.78 -3.03 -5.58
N HIS A 10 2.38 -1.86 -5.41
CA HIS A 10 3.31 -1.28 -6.39
C HIS A 10 4.41 -2.28 -6.79
N GLY A 11 4.94 -2.13 -8.01
CA GLY A 11 6.05 -2.93 -8.50
C GLY A 11 7.37 -2.62 -7.77
N GLN A 12 8.42 -3.41 -8.00
CA GLN A 12 9.73 -3.25 -7.38
C GLN A 12 10.23 -1.80 -7.47
N SER A 13 10.55 -1.20 -6.33
CA SER A 13 11.16 0.13 -6.27
C SER A 13 12.67 0.10 -6.39
N THR A 14 13.28 1.21 -6.80
CA THR A 14 14.75 1.39 -6.82
C THR A 14 15.41 1.13 -5.46
N TRP A 15 14.68 1.30 -4.37
CA TRP A 15 15.17 0.98 -3.01
C TRP A 15 14.83 -0.44 -2.56
N ASN A 16 13.79 -1.06 -3.12
CA ASN A 16 13.56 -2.49 -2.92
C ASN A 16 14.69 -3.31 -3.52
N GLU A 17 15.12 -2.97 -4.74
CA GLU A 17 16.28 -3.57 -5.42
C GLU A 17 17.56 -3.45 -4.57
N LYS A 18 17.80 -2.29 -3.96
CA LYS A 18 18.96 -2.03 -3.09
C LYS A 18 18.79 -2.53 -1.65
N ASN A 19 17.69 -3.21 -1.35
CA ASN A 19 17.34 -3.69 -0.02
C ASN A 19 17.38 -2.61 1.09
N LEU A 20 16.91 -1.39 0.78
CA LEU A 20 16.81 -0.28 1.73
C LEU A 20 15.42 -0.23 2.38
N PHE A 21 15.33 0.33 3.58
CA PHE A 21 14.05 0.75 4.16
C PHE A 21 13.59 2.04 3.47
N THR A 22 12.44 2.01 2.79
CA THR A 22 11.92 3.16 2.04
C THR A 22 11.02 4.05 2.88
N GLY A 23 9.91 3.51 3.39
CA GLY A 23 8.92 4.30 4.10
C GLY A 23 8.32 5.40 3.22
N TRP A 24 8.34 6.64 3.68
CA TRP A 24 7.75 7.77 2.97
C TRP A 24 8.68 8.42 1.95
N GLU A 25 9.92 7.94 1.82
CA GLU A 25 10.84 8.38 0.76
C GLU A 25 10.22 8.15 -0.62
N ASP A 26 10.18 9.20 -1.45
CA ASP A 26 9.44 9.23 -2.71
C ASP A 26 10.27 8.70 -3.89
N VAL A 27 10.63 7.42 -3.82
CA VAL A 27 11.44 6.73 -4.83
C VAL A 27 10.59 6.18 -5.98
N GLY A 28 11.19 6.10 -7.17
CA GLY A 28 10.57 5.49 -8.35
C GLY A 28 10.59 3.96 -8.37
N ILE A 29 9.85 3.38 -9.32
CA ILE A 29 9.91 1.95 -9.67
C ILE A 29 11.06 1.66 -10.64
N THR A 30 11.58 0.42 -10.60
CA THR A 30 12.58 -0.07 -11.57
C THR A 30 11.91 -0.48 -12.88
N GLN A 31 12.72 -0.83 -13.90
CA GLN A 31 12.19 -1.42 -15.13
C GLN A 31 11.42 -2.72 -14.85
N ASN A 32 11.90 -3.54 -13.91
CA ASN A 32 11.16 -4.73 -13.47
C ASN A 32 9.83 -4.35 -12.81
N GLY A 33 9.81 -3.30 -11.97
CA GLY A 33 8.57 -2.77 -11.39
C GLY A 33 7.57 -2.26 -12.43
N CYS A 34 8.04 -1.72 -13.56
CA CYS A 34 7.19 -1.37 -14.70
C CYS A 34 6.59 -2.62 -15.36
N VAL A 35 7.39 -3.67 -15.58
CA VAL A 35 6.91 -4.95 -16.14
C VAL A 35 5.84 -5.57 -15.25
N GLU A 36 6.08 -5.63 -13.94
CA GLU A 36 5.11 -6.10 -12.95
C GLU A 36 3.79 -5.31 -13.01
N ALA A 37 3.86 -3.98 -13.15
CA ALA A 37 2.67 -3.13 -13.27
C ALA A 37 1.89 -3.38 -14.58
N THR A 38 2.59 -3.55 -15.70
CA THR A 38 1.97 -3.89 -16.98
C THR A 38 1.28 -5.26 -16.93
N GLN A 39 1.94 -6.25 -16.33
CA GLN A 39 1.37 -7.58 -16.11
C GLN A 39 0.13 -7.53 -15.22
N ALA A 40 0.15 -6.73 -14.15
CA ALA A 40 -1.01 -6.50 -13.30
C ALA A 40 -2.21 -6.02 -14.12
N GLY A 41 -2.03 -5.00 -14.97
CA GLY A 41 -3.09 -4.50 -15.85
C GLY A 41 -3.59 -5.53 -16.87
N ALA A 42 -2.68 -6.32 -17.45
CA ALA A 42 -3.05 -7.41 -18.35
C ALA A 42 -3.91 -8.48 -17.64
N LEU A 43 -3.59 -8.82 -16.39
CA LEU A 43 -4.39 -9.72 -15.56
C LEU A 43 -5.78 -9.15 -15.29
N LEU A 44 -5.91 -7.85 -14.96
CA LEU A 44 -7.20 -7.20 -14.78
C LEU A 44 -8.08 -7.31 -16.03
N LYS A 45 -7.49 -7.06 -17.20
CA LYS A 45 -8.18 -7.17 -18.50
C LYS A 45 -8.61 -8.60 -18.80
N ARG A 46 -7.70 -9.56 -18.65
CA ARG A 46 -7.94 -10.98 -18.94
C ARG A 46 -9.04 -11.59 -18.07
N HIS A 47 -9.08 -11.21 -16.79
CA HIS A 47 -10.08 -11.72 -15.84
C HIS A 47 -11.36 -10.90 -15.80
N TYR A 48 -11.53 -9.94 -16.72
CA TYR A 48 -12.67 -9.01 -16.76
C TYR A 48 -12.92 -8.30 -15.42
N ARG A 49 -11.83 -7.92 -14.74
CA ARG A 49 -11.82 -7.18 -13.47
C ARG A 49 -11.37 -5.74 -13.72
N LEU A 50 -12.16 -5.03 -14.52
CA LEU A 50 -11.87 -3.68 -14.95
C LEU A 50 -12.38 -2.66 -13.92
N PRO A 51 -11.51 -1.79 -13.36
CA PRO A 51 -11.94 -0.78 -12.39
C PRO A 51 -12.67 0.40 -13.05
N ASP A 52 -13.55 1.02 -12.27
CA ASP A 52 -14.27 2.25 -12.61
C ASP A 52 -13.74 3.46 -11.83
N LEU A 53 -12.92 3.21 -10.80
CA LEU A 53 -12.25 4.20 -9.97
C LEU A 53 -10.93 3.63 -9.45
N CYS A 54 -9.91 4.49 -9.31
CA CYS A 54 -8.64 4.12 -8.70
C CYS A 54 -8.31 5.04 -7.51
N HIS A 55 -7.90 4.46 -6.39
CA HIS A 55 -7.24 5.19 -5.30
C HIS A 55 -5.76 4.83 -5.22
N THR A 56 -4.94 5.81 -4.90
CA THR A 56 -3.51 5.64 -4.72
C THR A 56 -3.01 6.41 -3.50
N SER A 57 -1.82 6.05 -3.03
CA SER A 57 -1.06 6.88 -2.11
C SER A 57 -0.59 8.21 -2.76
N LEU A 58 0.18 9.01 -2.04
CA LEU A 58 0.88 10.18 -2.60
C LEU A 58 2.28 9.85 -3.15
N LEU A 59 2.74 8.61 -3.00
CA LEU A 59 4.10 8.20 -3.36
C LEU A 59 4.14 7.73 -4.83
N ARG A 60 5.09 8.28 -5.60
CA ARG A 60 5.20 8.11 -7.06
C ARG A 60 5.20 6.66 -7.49
N ARG A 61 5.85 5.76 -6.74
CA ARG A 61 5.89 4.34 -7.08
C ARG A 61 4.50 3.70 -7.17
N ALA A 62 3.57 4.06 -6.28
CA ALA A 62 2.21 3.53 -6.33
C ALA A 62 1.39 4.22 -7.42
N ILE A 63 1.55 5.54 -7.59
CA ILE A 63 0.89 6.33 -8.64
C ILE A 63 1.29 5.79 -10.02
N THR A 64 2.59 5.63 -10.28
CA THR A 64 3.12 5.12 -11.54
C THR A 64 2.68 3.68 -11.78
N THR A 65 2.72 2.78 -10.79
CA THR A 65 2.19 1.42 -10.96
C THR A 65 0.69 1.44 -11.30
N GLY A 66 -0.12 2.25 -10.61
CA GLY A 66 -1.53 2.40 -10.90
C GLY A 66 -1.76 2.87 -12.34
N ASN A 67 -1.05 3.89 -12.79
CA ASN A 67 -1.17 4.43 -14.16
C ASN A 67 -0.80 3.39 -15.22
N ILE A 68 0.31 2.67 -15.05
CA ILE A 68 0.75 1.62 -15.99
C ILE A 68 -0.27 0.49 -16.05
N ALA A 69 -0.78 0.04 -14.89
CA ALA A 69 -1.78 -1.02 -14.83
C ALA A 69 -3.10 -0.59 -15.50
N LEU A 70 -3.54 0.65 -15.30
CA LEU A 70 -4.74 1.20 -15.94
C LEU A 70 -4.58 1.35 -17.46
N ASP A 71 -3.41 1.72 -17.94
CA ASP A 71 -3.11 1.77 -19.38
C ASP A 71 -3.20 0.38 -20.01
N ALA A 72 -2.51 -0.61 -19.43
CA ALA A 72 -2.57 -2.01 -19.90
C ALA A 72 -3.98 -2.62 -19.81
N ALA A 73 -4.81 -2.14 -18.87
CA ALA A 73 -6.21 -2.56 -18.72
C ALA A 73 -7.20 -1.77 -19.60
N ASP A 74 -6.74 -0.82 -20.41
CA ASP A 74 -7.58 0.08 -21.23
C ASP A 74 -8.61 0.88 -20.39
N ARG A 75 -8.13 1.42 -19.27
CA ARG A 75 -8.91 2.18 -18.27
C ARG A 75 -8.23 3.48 -17.85
N HIS A 76 -7.39 4.06 -18.71
CA HIS A 76 -6.62 5.27 -18.38
C HIS A 76 -7.47 6.50 -18.03
N TRP A 77 -8.70 6.56 -18.55
CA TRP A 77 -9.61 7.71 -18.39
C TRP A 77 -10.39 7.73 -17.06
N ILE A 78 -10.35 6.65 -16.27
CA ILE A 78 -11.14 6.60 -15.03
C ILE A 78 -10.61 7.60 -14.00
N PRO A 79 -11.46 8.08 -13.07
CA PRO A 79 -11.00 8.98 -12.04
C PRO A 79 -9.94 8.33 -11.13
N VAL A 80 -8.95 9.12 -10.71
CA VAL A 80 -7.88 8.69 -9.80
C VAL A 80 -7.77 9.63 -8.61
N THR A 81 -8.09 9.14 -7.42
CA THR A 81 -7.99 9.90 -6.16
C THR A 81 -6.74 9.49 -5.39
N LYS A 82 -6.01 10.47 -4.82
CA LYS A 82 -4.79 10.23 -4.06
C LYS A 82 -4.99 10.61 -2.61
N ASN A 83 -4.45 9.84 -1.67
CA ASN A 83 -4.53 10.18 -0.25
C ASN A 83 -3.34 9.62 0.53
N TRP A 84 -2.79 10.43 1.44
CA TRP A 84 -1.64 10.06 2.28
C TRP A 84 -1.95 8.88 3.21
N ARG A 85 -3.22 8.67 3.57
CA ARG A 85 -3.64 7.52 4.39
C ARG A 85 -3.35 6.19 3.71
N LEU A 86 -3.12 6.17 2.40
CA LEU A 86 -2.66 4.98 1.67
C LEU A 86 -1.13 4.87 1.53
N ASN A 87 -0.34 5.83 2.03
CA ASN A 87 1.13 5.76 2.02
C ASN A 87 1.64 4.50 2.76
N GLU A 88 2.86 4.08 2.42
CA GLU A 88 3.58 3.03 3.13
C GLU A 88 3.74 3.35 4.62
N ARG A 89 4.07 2.36 5.46
CA ARG A 89 4.49 2.61 6.85
C ARG A 89 5.71 3.54 6.90
N HIS A 90 5.65 4.59 7.70
CA HIS A 90 6.79 5.45 7.98
C HIS A 90 7.85 4.69 8.80
N TYR A 91 9.05 4.50 8.25
CA TYR A 91 10.10 3.69 8.90
C TYR A 91 10.99 4.49 9.88
N GLY A 92 10.70 5.77 10.07
CA GLY A 92 11.41 6.63 11.00
C GLY A 92 12.89 6.75 10.65
N ALA A 93 13.75 6.66 11.66
CA ALA A 93 15.20 6.72 11.48
C ALA A 93 15.78 5.56 10.65
N LEU A 94 14.99 4.52 10.34
CA LEU A 94 15.45 3.44 9.48
C LEU A 94 15.42 3.82 7.99
N GLN A 95 14.68 4.86 7.58
CA GLN A 95 14.60 5.25 6.17
C GLN A 95 15.99 5.51 5.57
N GLY A 96 16.26 4.91 4.42
CA GLY A 96 17.56 4.98 3.73
C GLY A 96 18.59 3.96 4.19
N LEU A 97 18.40 3.31 5.34
CA LEU A 97 19.33 2.29 5.82
C LEU A 97 19.14 0.98 5.05
N ASN A 98 20.26 0.29 4.80
CA ASN A 98 20.23 -1.06 4.24
C ASN A 98 19.78 -2.06 5.30
N LYS A 99 18.85 -2.95 4.95
CA LYS A 99 18.27 -3.91 5.91
C LYS A 99 19.30 -4.90 6.44
N LYS A 100 20.26 -5.31 5.61
CA LYS A 100 21.32 -6.24 6.00
C LYS A 100 22.28 -5.60 7.00
N THR A 101 22.80 -4.40 6.70
CA THR A 101 23.72 -3.70 7.62
C THR A 101 23.02 -3.25 8.90
N THR A 102 21.73 -2.94 8.84
CA THR A 102 20.92 -2.66 10.03
C THR A 102 20.82 -3.90 10.91
N ALA A 103 20.65 -5.08 10.32
CA ALA A 103 20.60 -6.33 11.08
C ALA A 103 21.95 -6.72 11.67
N GLU A 104 23.05 -6.46 10.97
CA GLU A 104 24.41 -6.61 11.52
C GLU A 104 24.65 -5.71 12.74
N LYS A 105 24.07 -4.49 12.75
CA LYS A 105 24.22 -3.53 13.85
C LYS A 105 23.30 -3.77 15.05
N TYR A 106 22.04 -4.09 14.79
CA TYR A 106 21.00 -4.16 15.83
C TYR A 106 20.53 -5.59 16.14
N GLY A 107 20.97 -6.58 15.37
CA GLY A 107 20.53 -7.97 15.44
C GLY A 107 19.31 -8.26 14.55
N ASP A 108 19.28 -9.47 13.99
CA ASP A 108 18.18 -9.94 13.13
C ASP A 108 16.83 -9.92 13.85
N GLU A 109 16.78 -10.34 15.12
CA GLU A 109 15.54 -10.34 15.91
C GLU A 109 14.98 -8.93 16.10
N GLN A 110 15.83 -7.93 16.37
CA GLN A 110 15.38 -6.54 16.52
C GLN A 110 14.86 -5.97 15.20
N VAL A 111 15.55 -6.25 14.09
CA VAL A 111 15.10 -5.82 12.75
C VAL A 111 13.81 -6.53 12.36
N LYS A 112 13.65 -7.80 12.72
CA LYS A 112 12.42 -8.56 12.51
C LYS A 112 11.27 -7.96 13.32
N ILE A 113 11.49 -7.59 14.59
CA ILE A 113 10.52 -6.88 15.42
C ILE A 113 10.09 -5.58 14.74
N TRP A 114 11.00 -4.69 14.34
CA TRP A 114 10.62 -3.45 13.66
C TRP A 114 9.91 -3.68 12.31
N ARG A 115 10.23 -4.78 11.61
CA ARG A 115 9.61 -5.09 10.32
C ARG A 115 8.24 -5.73 10.46
N ARG A 116 8.04 -6.55 11.48
CA ARG A 116 6.89 -7.45 11.57
C ARG A 116 6.02 -7.22 12.78
N SER A 117 6.51 -6.68 13.90
CA SER A 117 5.65 -6.39 15.04
C SER A 117 4.46 -5.49 14.63
N TYR A 118 3.31 -5.77 15.23
CA TYR A 118 2.09 -5.04 14.97
C TYR A 118 2.14 -3.64 15.58
N ASP A 119 2.58 -3.52 16.83
CA ASP A 119 2.47 -2.32 17.66
C ASP A 119 3.82 -1.66 17.99
N VAL A 120 4.95 -2.30 17.66
CA VAL A 120 6.27 -1.71 17.90
C VAL A 120 6.64 -0.77 16.77
N GLN A 121 6.85 0.50 17.12
CA GLN A 121 7.39 1.52 16.22
C GLN A 121 8.92 1.37 16.07
N PRO A 122 9.47 1.52 14.85
CA PRO A 122 10.89 1.80 14.67
C PRO A 122 11.33 3.08 15.38
N PRO A 123 12.63 3.31 15.62
CA PRO A 123 13.12 4.56 16.20
C PRO A 123 12.65 5.78 15.39
N PRO A 124 12.18 6.86 16.05
CA PRO A 124 11.71 8.06 15.36
C PRO A 124 12.83 8.75 14.60
N MET A 125 12.50 9.39 13.48
CA MET A 125 13.46 10.21 12.73
C MET A 125 13.86 11.47 13.52
N SER A 126 15.05 12.00 13.22
CA SER A 126 15.56 13.25 13.80
C SER A 126 14.73 14.47 13.41
N ASP A 127 14.87 15.58 14.13
CA ASP A 127 14.17 16.84 13.83
C ASP A 127 14.48 17.36 12.43
N ASP A 128 15.76 17.33 12.01
CA ASP A 128 16.17 17.75 10.67
C ASP A 128 15.55 16.89 9.58
N ALA A 129 15.50 15.57 9.78
CA ALA A 129 14.91 14.64 8.82
C ALA A 129 13.39 14.80 8.76
N TYR A 130 12.75 14.97 9.93
CA TYR A 130 11.34 15.25 10.06
C TYR A 130 10.97 16.52 9.29
N GLN A 131 11.73 17.60 9.48
CA GLN A 131 11.37 18.87 8.88
C GLN A 131 11.49 18.87 7.35
N LYS A 132 12.54 18.24 6.81
CA LYS A 132 12.67 18.03 5.36
C LYS A 132 11.51 17.24 4.78
N GLN A 133 11.10 16.17 5.46
CA GLN A 133 9.98 15.36 4.99
C GLN A 133 8.65 16.09 5.13
N HIS A 134 8.46 16.83 6.22
CA HIS A 134 7.26 17.63 6.46
C HIS A 134 7.10 18.70 5.37
N GLU A 135 8.15 19.46 5.06
CA GLU A 135 8.17 20.42 3.94
C GLU A 135 7.76 19.76 2.63
N TYR A 136 8.34 18.60 2.30
CA TYR A 136 7.96 17.86 1.10
C TYR A 136 6.49 17.42 1.09
N THR A 137 5.99 16.83 2.18
CA THR A 137 4.60 16.35 2.28
C THR A 137 3.58 17.50 2.29
N SER A 138 3.92 18.64 2.89
CA SER A 138 3.05 19.82 2.96
C SER A 138 2.75 20.43 1.59
N VAL A 139 3.67 20.28 0.62
CA VAL A 139 3.44 20.67 -0.78
C VAL A 139 2.42 19.72 -1.46
N GLN A 140 2.39 18.45 -1.05
CA GLN A 140 1.45 17.48 -1.60
C GLN A 140 0.05 17.65 -1.01
N ASP A 141 -0.04 17.85 0.31
CA ASP A 141 -1.28 18.08 1.05
C ASP A 141 -0.94 18.73 2.42
N GLN A 142 -1.39 19.97 2.61
CA GLN A 142 -1.11 20.76 3.80
C GLN A 142 -1.76 20.19 5.08
N SER A 143 -2.75 19.31 4.94
CA SER A 143 -3.39 18.65 6.08
C SER A 143 -2.56 17.50 6.67
N ILE A 144 -1.48 17.09 5.99
CA ILE A 144 -0.62 15.99 6.45
C ILE A 144 0.18 16.43 7.67
N GLN A 145 -0.12 15.80 8.80
CA GLN A 145 0.78 15.72 9.93
C GLN A 145 1.60 14.44 9.79
N ALA A 146 2.75 14.55 9.12
CA ALA A 146 3.61 13.41 8.87
C ALA A 146 4.03 12.79 10.21
N PRO A 147 3.95 11.46 10.41
CA PRO A 147 4.45 10.82 11.61
C PRO A 147 5.98 10.74 11.56
N ARG A 148 6.63 10.79 12.72
CA ARG A 148 8.09 10.56 12.83
C ARG A 148 8.49 9.10 12.69
N THR A 149 7.54 8.18 12.91
CA THR A 149 7.66 6.72 12.80
C THR A 149 6.26 6.12 12.91
N GLU A 150 6.07 4.93 12.36
CA GLU A 150 4.81 4.20 12.45
C GLU A 150 5.06 2.72 12.71
N SER A 151 4.22 2.12 13.53
CA SER A 151 3.97 0.68 13.62
C SER A 151 2.90 0.27 12.58
N LEU A 152 2.61 -1.03 12.46
CA LEU A 152 1.48 -1.45 11.60
C LEU A 152 0.12 -1.03 12.22
N LYS A 153 0.02 -0.97 13.54
CA LYS A 153 -1.14 -0.46 14.28
C LYS A 153 -1.44 0.99 13.93
N ASP A 154 -0.42 1.84 13.84
CA ASP A 154 -0.59 3.25 13.44
C ASP A 154 -1.09 3.37 12.00
N VAL A 155 -0.55 2.54 11.10
CA VAL A 155 -1.03 2.47 9.70
C VAL A 155 -2.49 2.06 9.64
N VAL A 156 -2.93 1.06 10.43
CA VAL A 156 -4.34 0.67 10.54
C VAL A 156 -5.20 1.84 11.00
N ALA A 157 -4.79 2.53 12.08
CA ALA A 157 -5.52 3.65 12.65
C ALA A 157 -5.74 4.80 11.64
N ARG A 158 -4.78 5.06 10.73
CA ARG A 158 -4.97 6.09 9.69
C ARG A 158 -5.66 5.58 8.42
N VAL A 159 -5.55 4.29 8.08
CA VAL A 159 -6.20 3.69 6.91
C VAL A 159 -7.69 3.48 7.15
N GLU A 160 -8.09 3.11 8.37
CA GLU A 160 -9.47 2.77 8.70
C GLU A 160 -10.48 3.91 8.44
N PRO A 161 -10.21 5.19 8.79
CA PRO A 161 -11.09 6.29 8.41
C PRO A 161 -11.26 6.41 6.89
N TYR A 162 -10.17 6.30 6.12
CA TYR A 162 -10.23 6.39 4.65
C TYR A 162 -11.02 5.23 4.03
N TRP A 163 -10.88 4.02 4.59
CA TRP A 163 -11.69 2.87 4.21
C TRP A 163 -13.18 3.14 4.43
N LYS A 164 -13.57 3.66 5.61
CA LYS A 164 -14.97 3.91 5.97
C LYS A 164 -15.60 5.08 5.22
N GLU A 165 -14.84 6.18 5.07
CA GLU A 165 -15.37 7.46 4.61
C GLU A 165 -15.21 7.67 3.09
N CYS A 166 -14.30 6.94 2.44
CA CYS A 166 -14.07 7.09 1.00
C CYS A 166 -14.30 5.78 0.24
N ILE A 167 -13.61 4.69 0.61
CA ILE A 167 -13.66 3.44 -0.16
C ILE A 167 -15.03 2.75 -0.06
N ILE A 168 -15.61 2.64 1.13
CA ILE A 168 -16.93 2.03 1.33
C ILE A 168 -18.04 2.76 0.52
N PRO A 169 -18.15 4.09 0.55
CA PRO A 169 -19.08 4.82 -0.30
C PRO A 169 -18.92 4.52 -1.80
N ASP A 170 -17.68 4.48 -2.29
CA ASP A 170 -17.41 4.15 -3.69
C ASP A 170 -17.83 2.71 -4.04
N LEU A 171 -17.56 1.74 -3.17
CA LEU A 171 -18.05 0.37 -3.34
C LEU A 171 -19.58 0.31 -3.34
N ARG A 172 -20.24 0.99 -2.40
CA ARG A 172 -21.71 1.05 -2.30
C ARG A 172 -22.37 1.73 -3.49
N SER A 173 -21.66 2.60 -4.20
CA SER A 173 -22.12 3.19 -5.46
C SER A 173 -22.10 2.22 -6.65
N GLY A 174 -21.66 0.98 -6.43
CA GLY A 174 -21.62 -0.08 -7.45
C GLY A 174 -20.36 -0.09 -8.31
N LYS A 175 -19.38 0.78 -8.03
CA LYS A 175 -18.11 0.85 -8.76
C LYS A 175 -17.21 -0.33 -8.43
N THR A 176 -16.46 -0.81 -9.41
CA THR A 176 -15.29 -1.65 -9.17
C THR A 176 -14.12 -0.74 -8.78
N VAL A 177 -13.60 -0.89 -7.56
CA VAL A 177 -12.57 0.01 -7.01
C VAL A 177 -11.20 -0.64 -7.08
N LEU A 178 -10.21 0.04 -7.68
CA LEU A 178 -8.79 -0.33 -7.59
C LEU A 178 -8.09 0.49 -6.51
N ILE A 179 -7.25 -0.14 -5.70
CA ILE A 179 -6.31 0.53 -4.78
C ILE A 179 -4.89 0.12 -5.17
N ALA A 180 -4.13 1.05 -5.74
CA ALA A 180 -2.70 0.90 -5.98
C ALA A 180 -1.90 1.52 -4.82
N ALA A 181 -1.26 0.69 -4.00
CA ALA A 181 -0.61 1.14 -2.77
C ALA A 181 0.62 0.30 -2.38
N HIS A 182 0.88 0.15 -1.07
CA HIS A 182 2.13 -0.37 -0.53
C HIS A 182 1.90 -1.57 0.38
N GLY A 183 2.97 -2.25 0.78
CA GLY A 183 2.87 -3.46 1.58
C GLY A 183 2.09 -3.24 2.89
N ASN A 184 2.44 -2.25 3.71
CA ASN A 184 1.78 -2.09 5.01
C ASN A 184 0.38 -1.49 4.91
N SER A 185 0.13 -0.56 3.99
CA SER A 185 -1.21 0.00 3.83
C SER A 185 -2.20 -1.02 3.27
N LEU A 186 -1.76 -1.90 2.36
CA LEU A 186 -2.59 -3.02 1.90
C LEU A 186 -2.78 -4.09 2.98
N ARG A 187 -1.76 -4.40 3.79
CA ARG A 187 -1.92 -5.30 4.94
C ARG A 187 -2.91 -4.75 5.98
N ALA A 188 -2.87 -3.45 6.23
CA ALA A 188 -3.85 -2.77 7.07
C ALA A 188 -5.27 -2.90 6.50
N LEU A 189 -5.46 -2.69 5.19
CA LEU A 189 -6.75 -2.91 4.53
C LEU A 189 -7.23 -4.36 4.66
N VAL A 190 -6.37 -5.34 4.39
CA VAL A 190 -6.71 -6.76 4.54
C VAL A 190 -7.14 -7.06 5.98
N LYS A 191 -6.41 -6.56 6.99
CA LYS A 191 -6.82 -6.72 8.40
C LYS A 191 -8.21 -6.16 8.68
N ILE A 192 -8.51 -4.97 8.18
CA ILE A 192 -9.81 -4.30 8.37
C ILE A 192 -10.93 -5.10 7.67
N ILE A 193 -10.68 -5.55 6.44
CA ILE A 193 -11.65 -6.27 5.61
C ILE A 193 -11.95 -7.66 6.19
N ASP A 194 -10.90 -8.42 6.49
CA ASP A 194 -11.00 -9.81 6.96
C ASP A 194 -11.25 -9.93 8.46
N ARG A 195 -11.23 -8.81 9.19
CA ARG A 195 -11.29 -8.74 10.66
C ARG A 195 -10.23 -9.65 11.30
N SER A 196 -9.05 -9.69 10.69
CA SER A 196 -7.93 -10.53 11.12
C SER A 196 -7.34 -10.09 12.45
N GLY A 197 -6.85 -11.05 13.22
CA GLY A 197 -6.06 -10.81 14.43
C GLY A 197 -4.73 -10.13 14.14
N ASP A 198 -4.04 -9.68 15.19
CA ASP A 198 -2.74 -9.00 15.06
C ASP A 198 -1.65 -9.94 14.55
N GLU A 199 -1.62 -11.19 15.03
CA GLU A 199 -0.64 -12.19 14.59
C GLU A 199 -0.80 -12.58 13.11
N GLU A 200 -2.04 -12.68 12.62
CA GLU A 200 -2.33 -13.07 11.24
C GLU A 200 -1.86 -12.00 10.23
N VAL A 201 -2.10 -10.71 10.51
CA VAL A 201 -1.68 -9.63 9.60
C VAL A 201 -0.15 -9.45 9.55
N VAL A 202 0.53 -9.80 10.64
CA VAL A 202 1.99 -9.66 10.75
C VAL A 202 2.70 -10.62 9.80
N GLU A 203 2.18 -11.83 9.68
CA GLU A 203 2.71 -12.87 8.79
C GLU A 203 2.20 -12.77 7.35
N LEU A 204 1.14 -12.00 7.10
CA LEU A 204 0.64 -11.73 5.76
C LEU A 204 1.73 -11.07 4.90
N ASN A 205 2.04 -11.70 3.76
CA ASN A 205 2.91 -11.14 2.73
C ASN A 205 2.13 -10.89 1.45
N ILE A 206 2.12 -9.64 0.98
CA ILE A 206 1.48 -9.24 -0.27
C ILE A 206 2.58 -9.06 -1.33
N PRO A 207 2.73 -9.95 -2.34
CA PRO A 207 3.71 -9.78 -3.41
C PRO A 207 3.51 -8.50 -4.21
N THR A 208 4.56 -8.04 -4.88
CA THR A 208 4.53 -6.92 -5.81
C THR A 208 3.82 -7.33 -7.11
N GLY A 209 3.08 -6.41 -7.72
CA GLY A 209 2.55 -6.60 -9.08
C GLY A 209 1.42 -7.63 -9.25
N THR A 210 1.00 -8.36 -8.22
CA THR A 210 -0.09 -9.34 -8.31
C THR A 210 -1.38 -8.75 -7.72
N PRO A 211 -2.46 -8.54 -8.51
CA PRO A 211 -3.74 -8.06 -8.00
C PRO A 211 -4.45 -9.07 -7.09
N ILE A 212 -5.03 -8.59 -6.00
CA ILE A 212 -5.98 -9.35 -5.14
C ILE A 212 -7.38 -8.81 -5.40
N VAL A 213 -8.35 -9.67 -5.66
CA VAL A 213 -9.74 -9.30 -5.86
C VAL A 213 -10.58 -9.77 -4.68
N TYR A 214 -11.22 -8.81 -4.02
CA TYR A 214 -12.28 -9.05 -3.06
C TYR A 214 -13.63 -8.88 -3.73
N GLU A 215 -14.51 -9.85 -3.49
CA GLU A 215 -15.93 -9.76 -3.78
C GLU A 215 -16.66 -9.75 -2.44
N PHE A 216 -17.60 -8.81 -2.26
CA PHE A 216 -18.34 -8.65 -1.02
C PHE A 216 -19.83 -8.94 -1.21
N ASP A 217 -20.48 -9.35 -0.12
CA ASP A 217 -21.94 -9.36 -0.03
C ASP A 217 -22.54 -7.96 0.22
N ASP A 218 -23.87 -7.88 0.33
CA ASP A 218 -24.59 -6.63 0.60
C ASP A 218 -24.26 -6.00 1.97
N SER A 219 -23.68 -6.76 2.89
CA SER A 219 -23.21 -6.30 4.21
C SER A 219 -21.74 -5.89 4.20
N LEU A 220 -21.09 -5.81 3.02
CA LEU A 220 -19.66 -5.56 2.84
C LEU A 220 -18.79 -6.59 3.60
N GLN A 221 -19.27 -7.82 3.78
CA GLN A 221 -18.44 -8.92 4.23
C GLN A 221 -17.77 -9.58 3.03
N PRO A 222 -16.45 -9.87 3.10
CA PRO A 222 -15.76 -10.55 2.01
C PRO A 222 -16.31 -11.97 1.85
N ILE A 223 -16.67 -12.34 0.62
CA ILE A 223 -17.14 -13.70 0.28
C ILE A 223 -16.02 -14.72 0.47
N VAL A 224 -14.78 -14.30 0.18
CA VAL A 224 -13.56 -15.10 0.40
C VAL A 224 -12.59 -14.27 1.24
N LYS A 225 -12.30 -14.76 2.45
CA LYS A 225 -11.26 -14.18 3.32
C LYS A 225 -9.90 -14.21 2.60
N GLY A 226 -9.15 -13.12 2.64
CA GLY A 226 -7.88 -12.96 1.93
C GLY A 226 -8.01 -12.59 0.45
N GLY A 227 -9.24 -12.60 -0.09
CA GLY A 227 -9.51 -12.34 -1.50
C GLY A 227 -8.95 -13.42 -2.43
N LYS A 228 -9.12 -13.21 -3.74
CA LYS A 228 -8.61 -14.10 -4.80
C LYS A 228 -7.47 -13.41 -5.55
N TRP A 229 -6.31 -14.03 -5.58
CA TRP A 229 -5.17 -13.57 -6.36
C TRP A 229 -5.42 -13.82 -7.84
N LEU A 230 -5.21 -12.81 -8.68
CA LEU A 230 -5.19 -13.01 -10.12
C LEU A 230 -3.86 -13.62 -10.52
N GLN A 231 -3.93 -14.72 -11.26
CA GLN A 231 -2.78 -15.45 -11.79
C GLN A 231 -2.95 -15.66 -13.29
N GLU A 232 -1.88 -16.10 -13.96
CA GLU A 232 -1.88 -16.44 -15.39
C GLU A 232 -2.85 -17.57 -15.76
#